data_AF-A0A1F2RPQ0-F1
#
_entry.id   AF-A0A1F2RPQ0-F1
#
_cell.length_a   1.000
_cell.length_b   1.000
_cell.length_c   1.000
_cell.angle_alpha   90.00
_cell.angle_beta   90.00
_cell.angle_gamma   90.00
#
_symmetry.space_group_name_H-M   'P 1'
#
loop_
_entity.id
_entity.type
_entity.pdbx_description
1 polymer ?
#
loop_
_entity_poly.entity_id
_entity_poly.type
_entity_poly.pdbx_seq_one_letter_code
_entity_poly.pdbx_strand_id
1 'polypeptide(L)' 'MYELIPKADADVCRCLMWKGKLIGVEWDPTVPPANDRNFWCVHTQACVGLDGHFAEPELCKPGRSCHE' A
#
# COMPACT_ATOMS: atom_id res chain seq x y z
N MET A 1 9.95 -11.91 21.66
CA MET A 1 10.66 -11.13 20.64
C MET A 1 9.61 -10.54 19.73
N TYR A 2 9.16 -9.32 20.03
CA TYR A 2 8.23 -8.61 19.14
C TYR A 2 9.11 -7.94 18.09
N GLU A 3 9.19 -8.57 16.92
CA GLU A 3 9.91 -7.99 15.79
C GLU A 3 9.31 -6.62 15.46
N LEU A 4 10.22 -5.68 15.29
CA LEU A 4 9.99 -4.27 15.09
C LEU A 4 9.05 -4.06 13.89
N ILE A 5 7.82 -3.62 14.15
CA ILE A 5 7.00 -2.99 13.11
C ILE A 5 7.82 -1.78 12.62
N PRO A 6 8.29 -1.76 11.37
CA PRO A 6 9.07 -0.64 10.88
C PRO A 6 8.24 0.63 11.02
N LYS A 7 8.83 1.65 11.64
CA LYS A 7 8.26 2.98 11.78
C LYS A 7 7.83 3.43 10.38
N ALA A 8 6.54 3.63 10.15
CA ALA A 8 6.10 4.35 8.98
C ALA A 8 6.68 5.78 9.00
N ASP A 9 6.71 6.42 7.83
CA ASP A 9 6.67 7.88 7.67
C ASP A 9 7.99 8.63 7.40
N ALA A 10 8.57 8.44 6.21
CA ALA A 10 9.20 9.62 5.57
C ALA A 10 8.91 9.68 4.07
N ASP A 11 8.97 8.54 3.35
CA ASP A 11 8.99 8.62 1.89
C ASP A 11 7.82 7.96 1.18
N VAL A 12 6.75 7.47 1.83
CA VAL A 12 5.66 6.83 1.05
C VAL A 12 4.66 7.87 0.54
N CYS A 13 4.26 7.78 -0.73
CA CYS A 13 3.27 8.68 -1.32
C CYS A 13 1.95 8.63 -0.54
N ARG A 14 1.38 9.80 -0.21
CA ARG A 14 0.07 9.91 0.47
C ARG A 14 -1.08 9.28 -0.31
N CYS A 15 -0.91 9.11 -1.61
CA CYS A 15 -1.90 8.54 -2.52
C CYS A 15 -1.84 7.00 -2.58
N LEU A 16 -0.80 6.39 -1.99
CA LEU A 16 -0.66 4.95 -1.93
C LEU A 16 -1.61 4.35 -0.89
N MET A 17 -2.33 3.30 -1.28
CA MET A 17 -3.24 2.58 -0.39
C MET A 17 -3.00 1.08 -0.48
N TRP A 18 -3.10 0.41 0.67
CA TRP A 18 -3.07 -1.04 0.78
C TRP A 18 -4.49 -1.59 0.91
N LYS A 19 -4.80 -2.66 0.17
CA LYS A 19 -6.09 -3.34 0.19
C LYS A 19 -6.51 -3.81 1.59
N GLY A 20 -5.56 -4.22 2.43
CA GLY A 20 -5.83 -4.68 3.80
C GLY A 20 -6.23 -3.58 4.79
N LYS A 21 -6.13 -2.30 4.41
CA LYS A 21 -6.48 -1.17 5.28
C LYS A 21 -7.99 -1.05 5.57
N LEU A 22 -8.85 -1.72 4.80
CA LEU A 22 -10.31 -1.56 4.83
C LEU A 22 -11.07 -2.89 5.02
N ILE A 23 -10.48 -3.86 5.70
CA ILE A 23 -11.18 -5.11 6.06
C ILE A 23 -11.92 -4.88 7.38
N GLY A 24 -13.19 -4.48 7.29
CA GLY A 24 -14.07 -4.26 8.45
C GLY A 24 -14.80 -5.51 8.95
N VAL A 25 -14.22 -6.70 8.73
CA VAL A 25 -14.81 -7.98 9.14
C VAL A 25 -13.95 -8.66 10.19
N GLU A 26 -14.57 -9.45 11.06
CA GLU A 26 -13.86 -10.26 12.04
C GLU A 26 -12.96 -11.28 11.35
N TRP A 27 -11.82 -11.57 12.00
CA TRP A 27 -10.87 -12.55 11.48
C TRP A 27 -11.43 -13.97 11.58
N ASP A 28 -11.47 -14.69 10.45
CA ASP A 28 -11.85 -16.11 10.39
C ASP A 28 -10.59 -16.99 10.50
N PRO A 29 -10.44 -17.79 11.59
CA PRO A 29 -9.27 -18.65 11.78
C PRO A 29 -9.20 -19.82 10.77
N THR A 30 -10.26 -20.10 10.04
CA THR A 30 -10.28 -21.11 8.96
C THR A 30 -9.74 -20.55 7.64
N VAL A 31 -9.60 -19.22 7.53
CA VAL A 31 -9.05 -18.53 6.37
C VAL A 31 -7.60 -18.16 6.64
N PRO A 32 -6.62 -18.69 5.87
CA PRO A 32 -5.23 -18.31 6.01
C PRO A 32 -5.04 -16.79 5.82
N PRO A 33 -4.14 -16.16 6.60
CA PRO A 33 -3.81 -14.75 6.40
C PRO A 33 -3.37 -14.48 4.96
N ALA A 34 -4.02 -13.54 4.31
CA ALA A 34 -3.71 -13.12 2.96
C ALA A 34 -2.50 -12.16 3.00
N ASN A 35 -1.33 -12.58 2.50
CA ASN A 35 -0.14 -11.71 2.39
C ASN A 35 -0.17 -10.91 1.08
N ASP A 36 -1.32 -10.27 0.85
CA ASP A 36 -1.67 -9.82 -0.48
C ASP A 36 -0.81 -8.68 -0.99
N ARG A 37 -0.12 -7.93 -0.10
CA ARG A 37 0.71 -6.74 -0.41
C ARG A 37 0.19 -5.95 -1.63
N ASN A 38 -1.14 -5.86 -1.74
CA ASN A 38 -1.82 -5.37 -2.91
C ASN A 38 -2.02 -3.88 -2.69
N PHE A 39 -1.33 -3.08 -3.49
CA PHE A 39 -1.33 -1.64 -3.38
C PHE A 39 -1.90 -0.99 -4.64
N TRP A 40 -2.54 0.17 -4.45
CA TRP A 40 -3.02 1.00 -5.56
C TRP A 40 -2.78 2.49 -5.25
N CYS A 41 -2.85 3.32 -6.29
CA CYS A 41 -2.97 4.77 -6.12
C CYS A 41 -4.45 5.18 -6.07
N VAL A 42 -4.85 6.03 -5.12
CA VAL A 42 -6.24 6.51 -4.99
C VAL A 42 -6.72 7.33 -6.19
N HIS A 43 -5.81 7.97 -6.91
CA HIS A 43 -6.15 8.81 -8.07
C HIS A 43 -6.36 7.97 -9.33
N THR A 44 -5.48 6.99 -9.59
CA THR A 44 -5.60 6.13 -10.77
C THR A 44 -6.51 4.93 -10.53
N GLN A 45 -6.78 4.60 -9.27
CA GLN A 45 -7.46 3.37 -8.84
C GLN A 45 -6.84 2.10 -9.44
N ALA A 46 -5.53 2.14 -9.71
CA ALA A 46 -4.78 1.09 -10.35
C ALA A 46 -3.49 0.75 -9.57
N CYS A 47 -2.97 -0.45 -9.80
CA CYS A 47 -1.67 -0.88 -9.28
C CYS A 47 -0.48 -0.19 -9.98
N VAL A 48 -0.76 0.64 -10.99
CA VAL A 48 0.22 1.39 -11.78
C VAL A 48 -0.14 2.88 -11.70
N GLY A 49 0.87 3.71 -11.48
CA GLY A 49 0.75 5.17 -11.47
C GLY A 49 0.61 5.75 -12.89
N LEU A 50 0.29 7.04 -12.98
CA LEU A 50 0.20 7.73 -14.28
C LEU A 50 1.52 7.77 -15.05
N ASP A 51 2.62 7.66 -14.34
CA ASP A 51 3.98 7.57 -14.86
C ASP A 51 4.36 6.15 -15.33
N GLY A 52 3.43 5.20 -15.27
CA GLY A 52 3.62 3.83 -15.78
C GLY A 52 4.36 2.88 -14.83
N HIS A 53 4.81 3.33 -13.66
CA HIS A 53 5.49 2.45 -12.68
C HIS A 53 4.52 1.91 -11.61
N PHE A 54 4.89 0.82 -10.96
CA PHE A 54 4.07 0.20 -9.91
C PHE A 54 3.83 1.13 -8.72
N ALA A 55 2.62 1.08 -8.19
CA ALA A 55 2.23 1.74 -6.96
C ALA A 55 2.61 0.85 -5.77
N GLU A 56 3.90 0.79 -5.43
CA GLU A 56 4.42 0.01 -4.29
C GLU A 56 5.11 0.91 -3.26
N PRO A 57 5.17 0.53 -1.97
CA PRO A 57 5.80 1.35 -0.93
C PRO A 57 7.25 1.76 -1.23
N GLU A 58 7.98 0.95 -1.98
CA GLU A 58 9.37 1.15 -2.38
C GLU A 58 9.51 2.10 -3.58
N LEU A 59 8.49 2.13 -4.46
CA LEU A 59 8.51 2.86 -5.73
C LEU A 59 7.61 4.11 -5.75
N CYS A 60 6.59 4.16 -4.91
CA CYS A 60 5.59 5.21 -4.85
C CYS A 60 5.94 6.18 -3.72
N LYS A 61 6.71 7.21 -4.07
CA LYS A 61 7.34 8.18 -3.15
C LYS A 61 6.95 9.63 -3.49
N PRO A 62 6.93 10.57 -2.53
CA PRO A 62 6.78 12.00 -2.82
C PRO A 62 7.81 12.50 -3.85
N GLY A 63 7.40 13.39 -4.75
CA GLY A 63 8.24 13.89 -5.85
C GLY A 63 8.29 12.98 -7.08
N ARG A 64 7.66 11.80 -7.03
CA ARG A 64 7.35 11.03 -8.23
C ARG A 64 6.23 11.74 -8.99
N SER A 65 6.30 11.73 -10.32
CA SER A 65 5.33 12.37 -11.21
C SER A 65 3.89 11.82 -11.12
N CYS A 66 3.61 10.87 -10.22
CA CYS A 66 2.31 10.24 -10.01
C CYS A 66 1.32 11.08 -9.19
N HIS A 67 1.29 12.41 -9.42
CA HIS A 67 0.63 13.46 -8.63
C HIS A 67 1.40 13.88 -7.37
N GLU A 68 1.99 15.08 -7.42
CA GLU A 68 2.41 15.86 -6.25
C GLU A 68 1.18 16.46 -5.52
#